data_AF-A0A958QEI5-F1
#
_entry.id   AF-A0A958QEI5-F1
#
_cell.length_a   1.000
_cell.length_b   1.000
_cell.length_c   1.000
_cell.angle_alpha   90.00
_cell.angle_beta   90.00
_cell.angle_gamma   90.00
#
_symmetry.space_group_name_H-M   'P 1'
#
loop_
_entity.id
_entity.type
_entity.pdbx_description
1 polymer ?
#
loop_
_entity_poly.entity_id
_entity_poly.type
_entity_poly.pdbx_seq_one_letter_code
_entity_poly.pdbx_strand_id
1 'polypeptide(L)'
;MKTVQYFSKEYLEQCRKMKPREILRFFFFFRKLHTKPSKSKLISLKVDERLLEVFRKKAELHNVKYQTMIKKLMQDWVDKQK
;
A
#
# COMPACT_ATOMS: atom_id res chain seq x y z
N MET A 1 -17.64 -18.60 3.24
CA MET A 1 -16.78 -19.81 3.37
C MET A 1 -15.38 -19.44 2.89
N LYS A 2 -14.32 -19.81 3.62
CA LYS A 2 -12.94 -19.70 3.09
C LYS A 2 -12.75 -20.84 2.09
N THR A 3 -12.22 -20.55 0.90
CA THR A 3 -11.91 -21.56 -0.10
C THR A 3 -10.89 -22.55 0.48
N VAL A 4 -11.18 -23.83 0.40
CA VAL A 4 -10.25 -24.88 0.84
C VAL A 4 -9.11 -24.92 -0.18
N GLN A 5 -7.89 -24.65 0.27
CA GLN A 5 -6.68 -24.87 -0.53
C GLN A 5 -6.27 -26.33 -0.42
N TYR A 6 -6.07 -26.98 -1.57
CA TYR A 6 -5.49 -28.32 -1.65
C TYR A 6 -4.00 -28.19 -1.98
N PHE A 7 -3.18 -28.97 -1.28
CA PHE A 7 -1.74 -29.05 -1.51
C PHE A 7 -1.36 -30.46 -1.94
N SER A 8 -0.49 -30.57 -2.94
CA SER A 8 0.01 -31.88 -3.39
C SER A 8 1.01 -32.46 -2.38
N LYS A 9 1.23 -33.77 -2.43
CA LYS A 9 2.20 -34.44 -1.54
C LYS A 9 3.62 -33.93 -1.79
N GLU A 10 3.96 -33.70 -3.05
CA GLU A 10 5.27 -33.22 -3.48
C GLU A 10 5.56 -31.82 -2.92
N TYR A 11 4.54 -30.96 -2.91
CA TYR A 11 4.63 -29.62 -2.30
C TYR A 11 4.89 -29.70 -0.80
N LEU A 12 4.20 -30.59 -0.08
CA LEU A 12 4.39 -30.76 1.36
C LEU A 12 5.79 -31.29 1.69
N GLU A 13 6.33 -32.20 0.88
CA GLU A 13 7.71 -32.68 1.01
C GLU A 13 8.75 -31.58 0.75
N GLN A 14 8.48 -30.67 -0.18
CA GLN A 14 9.33 -29.48 -0.38
C GLN A 14 9.30 -28.55 0.82
N CYS A 15 8.12 -28.30 1.40
CA CYS A 15 7.97 -27.48 2.60
C CYS A 15 8.76 -28.05 3.79
N ARG A 16 8.78 -29.38 3.95
CA ARG A 16 9.56 -30.07 5.01
C ARG A 16 11.06 -29.85 4.89
N LYS A 17 11.58 -29.59 3.68
CA LYS A 17 13.01 -29.39 3.39
C LYS A 17 13.44 -27.91 3.43
N MET A 18 12.52 -26.97 3.64
CA MET A 18 12.84 -25.54 3.65
C MET A 18 13.79 -25.17 4.80
N LYS A 19 14.81 -24.37 4.46
CA LYS A 19 15.72 -23.79 5.46
C LYS A 19 15.02 -22.65 6.21
N PRO A 20 15.44 -22.35 7.46
CA PRO A 20 14.87 -21.24 8.24
C PRO A 20 14.80 -19.90 7.49
N ARG A 21 15.80 -19.58 6.66
CA ARG A 21 15.81 -18.35 5.84
C ARG A 21 14.69 -18.32 4.80
N GLU A 22 14.38 -19.46 4.20
CA GLU A 22 13.34 -19.58 3.18
C GLU A 22 11.95 -19.48 3.81
N ILE A 23 11.79 -20.06 4.99
CA ILE A 23 10.58 -19.94 5.81
C ILE A 23 10.32 -18.47 6.16
N LEU A 24 11.33 -17.73 6.63
CA LEU A 24 11.19 -16.30 6.94
C LEU A 24 10.82 -15.48 5.70
N ARG A 25 11.45 -15.79 4.56
CA ARG A 25 11.16 -15.13 3.28
C ARG A 25 9.71 -15.38 2.85
N PHE A 26 9.22 -16.61 3.01
CA PHE A 26 7.83 -16.96 2.77
C PHE A 26 6.89 -16.12 3.66
N PHE A 27 7.11 -16.08 4.97
CA PHE A 27 6.27 -15.30 5.89
C PHE A 27 6.26 -13.80 5.57
N PHE A 28 7.40 -13.24 5.17
CA PHE A 28 7.49 -11.84 4.76
C PHE A 28 6.60 -11.55 3.54
N PHE A 29 6.73 -12.36 2.48
CA PHE A 29 5.91 -12.17 1.27
C PHE A 29 4.45 -12.51 1.49
N PHE A 30 4.15 -13.55 2.26
CA PHE A 30 2.81 -13.92 2.63
C PHE A 30 2.12 -12.77 3.38
N ARG A 31 2.80 -12.18 4.38
CA ARG A 31 2.28 -11.02 5.10
C ARG A 31 2.06 -9.83 4.16
N LYS A 32 3.00 -9.54 3.26
CA LYS A 32 2.86 -8.45 2.28
C LYS A 32 1.66 -8.66 1.36
N LEU A 33 1.46 -9.89 0.86
CA LEU A 33 0.35 -10.26 -0.02
C LEU A 33 -1.01 -10.16 0.69
N HIS A 34 -1.07 -10.56 1.96
CA HIS A 34 -2.29 -10.53 2.77
C HIS A 34 -2.51 -9.21 3.53
N THR A 35 -1.59 -8.25 3.42
CA THR A 35 -1.78 -6.92 4.01
C THR A 35 -2.93 -6.24 3.28
N LYS A 36 -4.08 -6.15 3.95
CA LYS A 36 -5.22 -5.42 3.42
C LYS A 36 -4.83 -3.95 3.26
N PRO A 37 -5.19 -3.29 2.15
CA PRO A 37 -5.01 -1.86 2.05
C PRO A 37 -5.73 -1.19 3.23
N SER A 38 -5.06 -0.25 3.89
CA SER A 38 -5.68 0.54 4.95
C SER A 38 -6.90 1.26 4.39
N LYS A 39 -8.02 1.22 5.12
CA LYS A 39 -9.23 1.93 4.71
C LYS A 39 -8.92 3.42 4.59
N SER A 40 -9.34 4.03 3.48
CA SER A 40 -9.31 5.48 3.36
C SER A 40 -10.39 6.10 4.24
N LYS A 41 -10.04 7.14 5.00
CA LYS A 41 -10.99 7.96 5.77
C LYS A 41 -11.14 9.30 5.06
N LEU A 42 -12.37 9.73 4.83
CA LEU A 42 -12.65 11.07 4.30
C LEU A 42 -12.28 12.10 5.37
N ILE A 43 -11.59 13.15 4.95
CA ILE A 43 -11.26 14.30 5.80
C ILE A 43 -11.99 15.53 5.25
N SER A 44 -12.52 16.36 6.14
CA SER A 44 -13.02 17.68 5.80
C SER A 44 -11.92 18.69 6.14
N LEU A 45 -11.53 19.51 5.16
CA LEU A 45 -10.48 20.52 5.30
C LEU A 45 -10.96 21.81 4.64
N LYS A 46 -10.92 22.92 5.37
CA LYS A 46 -11.13 24.25 4.79
C LYS A 46 -9.81 24.77 4.25
N VAL A 47 -9.83 25.29 3.03
CA VAL A 47 -8.69 25.87 2.32
C VAL A 47 -9.17 27.07 1.53
N ASP A 48 -8.27 28.03 1.34
CA ASP A 48 -8.52 29.18 0.48
C ASP A 48 -8.84 28.75 -0.95
N GLU A 49 -9.86 29.38 -1.55
CA GLU A 49 -10.37 29.00 -2.87
C GLU A 49 -9.33 29.24 -3.97
N ARG A 50 -8.64 30.38 -3.93
CA ARG A 50 -7.61 30.72 -4.92
C ARG A 50 -6.44 29.74 -4.83
N LEU A 51 -6.03 29.40 -3.62
CA LEU A 51 -4.99 28.40 -3.40
C LEU A 51 -5.38 27.04 -3.99
N LEU A 52 -6.63 26.59 -3.75
CA LEU A 52 -7.10 25.31 -4.26
C LEU A 52 -7.16 25.28 -5.80
N GLU A 53 -7.60 26.37 -6.43
CA GLU A 53 -7.61 26.49 -7.89
C GLU A 53 -6.22 26.44 -8.50
N VAL A 54 -5.28 27.23 -7.96
CA VAL A 54 -3.88 27.23 -8.42
C VAL A 54 -3.25 25.86 -8.23
N PHE A 55 -3.53 25.20 -7.09
CA PHE A 55 -3.03 23.87 -6.80
C PHE A 55 -3.58 22.81 -7.77
N ARG A 56 -4.87 22.88 -8.12
CA ARG A 56 -5.48 21.99 -9.11
C ARG A 56 -4.81 22.13 -10.48
N LYS A 57 -4.67 23.35 -10.98
CA LYS A 57 -3.99 23.62 -12.26
C LYS A 57 -2.56 23.10 -12.26
N LYS A 58 -1.82 23.32 -11.16
CA LYS A 58 -0.46 22.80 -11.03
C LYS A 58 -0.41 21.27 -11.06
N ALA A 59 -1.34 20.59 -10.37
CA ALA A 59 -1.41 19.13 -10.38
C ALA A 59 -1.73 18.56 -11.77
N GLU A 60 -2.61 19.22 -12.52
CA GLU A 60 -2.94 18.88 -13.91
C GLU A 60 -1.73 19.00 -14.83
N LEU A 61 -0.91 20.06 -14.69
CA LEU A 61 0.35 20.20 -15.44
C LEU A 61 1.33 19.03 -15.18
N HIS A 62 1.23 18.40 -14.02
CA HIS A 62 2.02 17.22 -13.67
C HIS A 62 1.32 15.89 -14.03
N ASN A 63 0.19 15.92 -14.74
CA ASN A 63 -0.64 14.74 -15.07
C ASN A 63 -1.10 13.93 -13.85
N VAL A 64 -1.38 14.60 -12.72
CA VAL A 64 -1.85 13.93 -11.50
C VAL A 64 -3.10 14.62 -10.95
N LYS A 65 -4.06 13.83 -10.45
CA LYS A 65 -5.21 14.39 -9.72
C LYS A 65 -4.72 15.16 -8.49
N TYR A 66 -5.29 16.34 -8.23
CA TYR A 66 -4.89 17.17 -7.09
C TYR A 66 -4.98 16.43 -5.74
N GLN A 67 -5.98 15.56 -5.56
CA GLN A 67 -6.12 14.73 -4.36
C GLN A 67 -4.95 13.75 -4.17
N THR A 68 -4.41 13.23 -5.27
CA THR A 68 -3.22 12.37 -5.24
C THR A 68 -1.98 13.16 -4.85
N MET A 69 -1.85 14.40 -5.32
CA MET A 69 -0.78 15.29 -4.89
C MET A 69 -0.87 15.63 -3.40
N ILE A 70 -2.06 15.88 -2.86
CA ILE A 70 -2.26 16.06 -1.41
C ILE A 70 -1.79 14.83 -0.64
N LYS A 71 -2.18 13.62 -1.09
CA LYS A 71 -1.74 12.36 -0.44
C LYS A 71 -0.23 12.18 -0.49
N LYS A 72 0.42 12.49 -1.61
CA LYS A 72 1.88 12.46 -1.74
C LYS A 72 2.56 13.42 -0.77
N LEU A 73 2.11 14.68 -0.73
CA LEU A 73 2.65 15.66 0.21
C LEU A 73 2.50 15.23 1.67
N MET A 74 1.35 14.66 2.04
CA MET A 74 1.14 14.11 3.38
C MET A 74 2.12 12.97 3.69
N GLN A 75 2.31 12.04 2.74
CA GLN A 75 3.21 10.91 2.90
C GLN A 75 4.67 11.37 3.01
N ASP A 76 5.12 12.21 2.08
CA ASP A 76 6.47 12.75 2.03
C ASP A 76 6.81 13.54 3.31
N TRP A 77 5.82 14.24 3.88
CA TRP A 77 6.00 14.97 5.14
C TRP A 77 6.21 14.03 6.32
N VAL A 78 5.47 12.92 6.40
CA VAL A 78 5.63 11.91 7.47
C VAL A 78 6.94 11.14 7.30
N ASP A 79 7.29 10.75 6.07
CA ASP A 79 8.47 9.93 5.81
C ASP A 79 9.78 10.68 6.02
N LYS A 80 9.81 12.00 5.83
CA LYS A 80 10.98 12.84 6.14
C LYS A 80 11.30 12.95 7.64
N GLN A 81 10.39 12.52 8.52
CA GLN A 81 10.55 12.57 9.98
C GLN A 81 11.00 11.23 10.58
N LYS A 82 11.27 10.22 9.74
CA LYS A 82 11.85 8.93 10.13
C LYS A 82 13.34 8.87 9.81
#